data_AF-A0AAU2RAV0-F1
#
_entry.id   AF-A0AAU2RAV0-F1
#
_cell.length_a   1.000
_cell.length_b   1.000
_cell.length_c   1.000
_cell.angle_alpha   90.00
_cell.angle_beta   90.00
_cell.angle_gamma   90.00
#
_symmetry.space_group_name_H-M   'P 1'
#
loop_
_entity.id
_entity.type
_entity.pdbx_description
1 polymer ?
#
loop_
_entity_poly.entity_id
_entity_poly.type
_entity_poly.pdbx_seq_one_letter_code
_entity_poly.pdbx_strand_id
1 'polypeptide(L)'
;MLRSARQGRTSLKTVVATTALAGIAVLAPADAVAAPSAPAVADTSRGANDHVLYWNNAILDVFRKTGGTPGPLTRGGAIMDLAIYDAVNSIQTIGKPYLTKDTTAAGVYGALNTSIDYAAYTSLRGAFPNYPVADLDAKLKTALAMPDSSTEATRERGRLLGTKTADALLAHRVNDGSADTTPYVVTDAPGHWRPAAGKPAGAPNWGKVKPFALTSGSQFRPGTIGGFKSADELLKSPEYAKQVNEIKRIGGRNSTARTADQTRLAHYWANDIDGTYKPVGQQYDHTLVIFRKYRPNASSFESAKLFGLTSVALADAAIAIWDSKYNTDWDVWRPADAITRAGEAPNPDIVPDPAWQPEEQDTAGNSFSPNFPTYVSGHSGVGAAWAGILRSYFGTDKLSFTGGTDDPLAKGVTRSFTSLSAAAQEKADSRKYIGVHFEWDNTAALSLGYKVSDQVFRSVLN
;
A
#
# COMPACT_ATOMS: atom_id res chain seq x y z
N MET A 1 23.63 -53.29 72.71
CA MET A 1 22.54 -53.40 73.73
C MET A 1 21.23 -53.53 72.96
N LEU A 2 20.68 -54.74 72.78
CA LEU A 2 19.65 -55.37 73.63
C LEU A 2 18.39 -54.47 73.74
N ARG A 3 17.32 -54.75 72.97
CA ARG A 3 16.22 -55.74 73.15
C ARG A 3 15.03 -55.17 73.95
N SER A 4 13.85 -55.66 73.53
CA SER A 4 12.55 -55.75 74.26
C SER A 4 11.60 -54.56 74.08
N ALA A 5 10.54 -54.64 73.27
CA ALA A 5 9.34 -55.49 73.32
C ALA A 5 8.33 -55.11 74.41
N ARG A 6 7.11 -54.77 73.98
CA ARG A 6 5.86 -55.12 74.68
C ARG A 6 4.76 -55.46 73.67
N GLN A 7 4.19 -56.64 73.88
CA GLN A 7 3.07 -57.27 73.18
C GLN A 7 1.72 -56.86 73.79
N GLY A 8 0.67 -57.09 72.99
CA GLY A 8 -0.64 -57.60 73.45
C GLY A 8 -1.81 -56.71 73.02
N ARG A 9 -2.94 -57.19 72.47
CA ARG A 9 -3.40 -58.54 72.08
C ARG A 9 -4.66 -58.34 71.20
N THR A 10 -4.69 -59.06 70.07
CA THR A 10 -5.82 -59.70 69.36
C THR A 10 -7.29 -59.28 69.60
N SER A 11 -8.01 -59.03 68.49
CA SER A 11 -9.26 -59.76 68.20
C SER A 11 -9.46 -59.94 66.70
N LEU A 12 -9.81 -61.17 66.29
CA LEU A 12 -10.15 -61.61 64.93
C LEU A 12 -11.33 -60.81 64.33
N LYS A 13 -11.35 -60.67 63.00
CA LYS A 13 -12.54 -60.95 62.17
C LYS A 13 -12.20 -61.01 60.66
N THR A 14 -12.31 -62.25 60.17
CA THR A 14 -12.76 -62.74 58.85
C THR A 14 -12.91 -61.76 57.69
N VAL A 15 -12.19 -62.08 56.61
CA VAL A 15 -12.34 -61.55 55.25
C VAL A 15 -13.69 -61.99 54.67
N VAL A 16 -14.48 -61.02 54.21
CA VAL A 16 -15.55 -61.24 53.21
C VAL A 16 -15.19 -60.39 52.00
N ALA A 17 -14.91 -61.06 50.88
CA ALA A 17 -14.71 -60.42 49.59
C ALA A 17 -16.08 -60.06 49.00
N THR A 18 -16.35 -58.76 48.84
CA THR A 18 -17.44 -58.26 48.01
C THR A 18 -16.87 -57.68 46.72
N THR A 19 -17.18 -58.37 45.63
CA THR A 19 -17.04 -57.92 44.24
C THR A 19 -17.89 -56.68 44.00
N ALA A 20 -17.27 -55.51 43.82
CA ALA A 20 -17.94 -54.32 43.32
C ALA A 20 -17.99 -54.36 41.78
N LEU A 21 -19.20 -54.53 41.22
CA LEU A 21 -19.46 -54.22 39.81
C LEU A 21 -19.31 -52.70 39.62
N ALA A 22 -18.34 -52.29 38.79
CA ALA A 22 -18.28 -50.93 38.27
C ALA A 22 -19.39 -50.77 37.21
N GLY A 23 -20.43 -50.02 37.53
CA GLY A 23 -21.42 -49.57 36.55
C GLY A 23 -20.79 -48.54 35.63
N ILE A 24 -20.65 -48.87 34.35
CA ILE A 24 -20.32 -47.91 33.30
C ILE A 24 -21.57 -47.06 33.07
N ALA A 25 -21.57 -45.83 33.57
CA ALA A 25 -22.54 -44.83 33.16
C ALA A 25 -22.20 -44.39 31.72
N VAL A 26 -22.98 -44.84 30.75
CA VAL A 26 -22.96 -44.30 29.39
C VAL A 26 -23.57 -42.90 29.46
N LEU A 27 -22.72 -41.89 29.51
CA LEU A 27 -23.11 -40.51 29.24
C LEU A 27 -23.51 -40.42 27.77
N ALA A 28 -24.80 -40.17 27.51
CA ALA A 28 -25.25 -39.78 26.19
C ALA A 28 -24.48 -38.52 25.75
N PRO A 29 -24.03 -38.43 24.49
CA PRO A 29 -23.38 -37.22 24.01
C PRO A 29 -24.38 -36.07 24.14
N ALA A 30 -23.98 -35.00 24.84
CA ALA A 30 -24.69 -33.75 24.78
C ALA A 30 -24.70 -33.30 23.32
N ASP A 31 -25.89 -33.09 22.75
CA ASP A 31 -26.05 -32.51 21.43
C ASP A 31 -25.28 -31.21 21.37
N ALA A 32 -24.15 -31.22 20.66
CA ALA A 32 -23.41 -30.01 20.34
C ALA A 32 -24.36 -29.16 19.48
N VAL A 33 -24.92 -28.11 20.08
CA VAL A 33 -25.62 -27.07 19.32
C VAL A 33 -24.59 -26.50 18.35
N ALA A 34 -24.70 -26.88 17.08
CA ALA A 34 -23.86 -26.34 16.02
C ALA A 34 -24.00 -24.81 16.07
N ALA A 35 -22.86 -24.11 16.18
CA ALA A 35 -22.84 -22.68 15.95
C ALA A 35 -23.51 -22.43 14.58
N PRO A 36 -24.40 -21.41 14.45
CA PRO A 36 -25.03 -21.13 13.17
C PRO A 36 -23.94 -20.97 12.13
N SER A 37 -23.98 -21.82 11.09
CA SER A 37 -23.10 -21.70 9.95
C SER A 37 -23.27 -20.30 9.37
N ALA A 38 -22.16 -19.59 9.14
CA ALA A 38 -22.21 -18.34 8.40
C ALA A 38 -22.96 -18.59 7.08
N PRO A 39 -23.90 -17.71 6.68
CA PRO A 39 -24.62 -17.89 5.43
C PRO A 39 -23.62 -18.05 4.29
N ALA A 40 -23.87 -19.03 3.41
CA ALA A 40 -23.01 -19.28 2.27
C ALA A 40 -22.91 -18.00 1.43
N VAL A 41 -21.69 -17.52 1.19
CA VAL A 41 -21.46 -16.35 0.33
C VAL A 41 -22.01 -16.64 -1.07
N ALA A 42 -22.92 -15.80 -1.54
CA ALA A 42 -23.54 -15.92 -2.86
C ALA A 42 -22.50 -15.86 -3.99
N ASP A 43 -22.70 -16.66 -5.03
CA ASP A 43 -21.82 -16.73 -6.21
C ASP A 43 -21.69 -15.37 -6.93
N THR A 44 -22.67 -14.49 -6.73
CA THR A 44 -22.70 -13.11 -7.22
C THR A 44 -21.68 -12.17 -6.57
N SER A 45 -20.88 -12.65 -5.61
CA SER A 45 -19.88 -11.84 -4.89
C SER A 45 -18.48 -12.47 -4.92
N ARG A 46 -18.17 -13.19 -6.01
CA ARG A 46 -16.91 -13.94 -6.20
C ARG A 46 -16.34 -13.72 -7.60
N GLY A 47 -15.02 -13.86 -7.70
CA GLY A 47 -14.33 -13.92 -8.99
C GLY A 47 -14.66 -12.74 -9.92
N ALA A 48 -15.24 -13.02 -11.09
CA ALA A 48 -15.62 -12.00 -12.06
C ALA A 48 -16.79 -11.10 -11.61
N ASN A 49 -17.59 -11.56 -10.63
CA ASN A 49 -18.69 -10.80 -10.04
C ASN A 49 -18.29 -10.09 -8.74
N ASP A 50 -17.00 -10.05 -8.38
CA ASP A 50 -16.56 -9.36 -7.16
C ASP A 50 -16.55 -7.83 -7.37
N HIS A 51 -17.49 -7.14 -6.72
CA HIS A 51 -17.64 -5.70 -6.79
C HIS A 51 -16.43 -4.94 -6.19
N VAL A 52 -15.71 -5.52 -5.23
CA VAL A 52 -14.48 -4.88 -4.71
C VAL A 52 -13.40 -4.83 -5.79
N LEU A 53 -13.25 -5.90 -6.57
CA LEU A 53 -12.31 -5.94 -7.70
C LEU A 53 -12.76 -4.99 -8.81
N TYR A 54 -14.07 -4.85 -9.03
CA TYR A 54 -14.62 -3.87 -9.98
C TYR A 54 -14.21 -2.45 -9.60
N TRP A 55 -14.44 -2.01 -8.36
CA TRP A 55 -14.13 -0.65 -7.93
C TRP A 55 -12.63 -0.38 -7.82
N ASN A 56 -11.83 -1.38 -7.44
CA ASN A 56 -10.37 -1.28 -7.46
C ASN A 56 -9.79 -1.29 -8.88
N ASN A 57 -10.51 -1.79 -9.88
CA ASN A 57 -10.19 -1.53 -11.28
C ASN A 57 -10.65 -0.14 -11.72
N ALA A 58 -11.82 0.30 -11.26
CA ALA A 58 -12.40 1.60 -11.61
C ALA A 58 -11.57 2.79 -11.07
N ILE A 59 -10.92 2.66 -9.91
CA ILE A 59 -10.05 3.70 -9.35
C ILE A 59 -8.81 3.97 -10.22
N LEU A 60 -8.37 3.00 -11.03
CA LEU A 60 -7.26 3.22 -11.97
C LEU A 60 -7.61 4.32 -12.99
N ASP A 61 -8.88 4.37 -13.45
CA ASP A 61 -9.34 5.44 -14.35
C ASP A 61 -9.44 6.79 -13.62
N VAL A 62 -9.78 6.76 -12.33
CA VAL A 62 -9.77 7.96 -11.48
C VAL A 62 -8.34 8.50 -11.38
N PHE A 63 -7.35 7.64 -11.17
CA PHE A 63 -5.94 8.04 -11.10
C PHE A 63 -5.44 8.57 -12.45
N ARG A 64 -5.75 7.90 -13.56
CA ARG A 64 -5.41 8.34 -14.93
C ARG A 64 -5.87 9.76 -15.20
N LYS A 65 -7.12 10.06 -14.84
CA LYS A 65 -7.75 11.36 -15.13
C LYS A 65 -7.39 12.45 -14.12
N THR A 66 -7.15 12.07 -12.86
CA THR A 66 -6.80 13.02 -11.80
C THR A 66 -5.35 13.47 -11.89
N GLY A 67 -4.43 12.53 -12.15
CA GLY A 67 -2.99 12.82 -12.21
C GLY A 67 -2.42 13.38 -10.90
N GLY A 68 -1.28 14.07 -11.02
CA GLY A 68 -0.62 14.73 -9.90
C GLY A 68 0.25 13.81 -9.04
N THR A 69 0.55 14.27 -7.82
CA THR A 69 1.44 13.54 -6.90
C THR A 69 0.76 12.30 -6.30
N PRO A 70 1.51 11.22 -6.00
CA PRO A 70 0.98 9.98 -5.41
C PRO A 70 0.14 10.13 -4.13
N GLY A 71 0.47 11.09 -3.27
CA GLY A 71 -0.19 11.27 -1.98
C GLY A 71 -1.72 11.41 -2.05
N PRO A 72 -2.25 12.44 -2.74
CA PRO A 72 -3.69 12.60 -2.92
C PRO A 72 -4.40 11.35 -3.48
N LEU A 73 -3.76 10.65 -4.41
CA LEU A 73 -4.32 9.45 -5.04
C LEU A 73 -4.44 8.30 -4.03
N THR A 74 -3.39 8.01 -3.26
CA THR A 74 -3.42 6.93 -2.27
C THR A 74 -4.34 7.25 -1.11
N ARG A 75 -4.45 8.52 -0.69
CA ARG A 75 -5.45 8.95 0.30
C ARG A 75 -6.88 8.66 -0.17
N GLY A 76 -7.21 9.00 -1.42
CA GLY A 76 -8.54 8.71 -1.96
C GLY A 76 -8.83 7.21 -2.09
N GLY A 77 -7.83 6.42 -2.48
CA GLY A 77 -7.95 4.95 -2.48
C GLY A 77 -8.18 4.36 -1.10
N ALA A 78 -7.45 4.82 -0.07
CA ALA A 78 -7.64 4.37 1.30
C ALA A 78 -9.03 4.73 1.85
N ILE A 79 -9.56 5.93 1.54
CA ILE A 79 -10.94 6.30 1.92
C ILE A 79 -11.95 5.32 1.29
N MET A 80 -11.81 5.04 -0.01
CA MET A 80 -12.69 4.11 -0.73
C MET A 80 -12.65 2.70 -0.13
N ASP A 81 -11.46 2.11 -0.03
CA ASP A 81 -11.33 0.71 0.39
C ASP A 81 -11.67 0.50 1.87
N LEU A 82 -11.42 1.48 2.74
CA LEU A 82 -11.84 1.40 4.14
C LEU A 82 -13.35 1.57 4.32
N ALA A 83 -14.00 2.43 3.53
CA ALA A 83 -15.46 2.54 3.53
C ALA A 83 -16.13 1.25 3.03
N ILE A 84 -15.56 0.63 1.99
CA ILE A 84 -15.95 -0.71 1.51
C ILE A 84 -15.74 -1.73 2.63
N TYR A 85 -14.57 -1.76 3.25
CA TYR A 85 -14.27 -2.71 4.33
C TYR A 85 -15.26 -2.59 5.49
N ASP A 86 -15.54 -1.39 5.97
CA ASP A 86 -16.47 -1.19 7.09
C ASP A 86 -17.91 -1.57 6.71
N ALA A 87 -18.35 -1.34 5.47
CA ALA A 87 -19.66 -1.79 4.99
C ALA A 87 -19.74 -3.32 4.96
N VAL A 88 -18.73 -3.96 4.37
CA VAL A 88 -18.59 -5.42 4.30
C VAL A 88 -18.51 -6.04 5.70
N ASN A 89 -17.74 -5.44 6.61
CA ASN A 89 -17.55 -5.90 7.99
C ASN A 89 -18.79 -5.71 8.88
N SER A 90 -19.64 -4.73 8.54
CA SER A 90 -20.96 -4.54 9.17
C SER A 90 -21.94 -5.64 8.77
N ILE A 91 -21.88 -6.06 7.51
CA ILE A 91 -22.70 -7.15 6.96
C ILE A 91 -22.26 -8.48 7.58
N GLN A 92 -20.99 -8.85 7.42
CA GLN A 92 -20.40 -10.04 8.03
C GLN A 92 -19.08 -9.66 8.70
N THR A 93 -18.91 -10.02 9.96
CA THR A 93 -17.68 -9.68 10.69
C THR A 93 -16.48 -10.46 10.14
N ILE A 94 -15.50 -9.73 9.59
CA ILE A 94 -14.25 -10.23 8.99
C ILE A 94 -13.00 -9.67 9.67
N GLY A 95 -13.19 -8.82 10.68
CA GLY A 95 -12.14 -8.28 11.54
C GLY A 95 -12.64 -7.10 12.38
N LYS A 96 -11.70 -6.35 12.95
CA LYS A 96 -12.02 -5.08 13.62
C LYS A 96 -12.45 -4.04 12.58
N PRO A 97 -13.55 -3.29 12.80
CA PRO A 97 -13.87 -2.15 11.94
C PRO A 97 -12.70 -1.16 11.96
N TYR A 98 -12.48 -0.48 10.84
CA TYR A 98 -11.53 0.63 10.80
C TYR A 98 -12.08 1.82 11.59
N LEU A 99 -13.30 2.23 11.27
CA LEU A 99 -13.95 3.36 11.93
C LEU A 99 -15.34 3.02 12.45
N THR A 100 -16.17 2.39 11.61
CA THR A 100 -17.58 2.16 11.91
C THR A 100 -17.98 0.70 11.71
N LYS A 101 -18.93 0.25 12.53
CA LYS A 101 -19.62 -1.02 12.34
C LYS A 101 -21.10 -0.83 12.61
N ASP A 102 -21.94 -1.05 11.62
CA ASP A 102 -23.39 -1.08 11.81
C ASP A 102 -23.81 -2.47 12.31
N THR A 103 -24.07 -2.59 13.60
CA THR A 103 -24.47 -3.86 14.21
C THR A 103 -25.87 -4.32 13.79
N THR A 104 -26.67 -3.45 13.16
CA THR A 104 -28.00 -3.79 12.65
C THR A 104 -27.96 -4.40 11.25
N ALA A 105 -26.82 -4.31 10.55
CA ALA A 105 -26.66 -4.89 9.22
C ALA A 105 -26.44 -6.41 9.24
N ALA A 106 -25.91 -6.95 10.35
CA ALA A 106 -25.64 -8.37 10.50
C ALA A 106 -26.93 -9.21 10.46
N GLY A 107 -26.96 -10.25 9.61
CA GLY A 107 -28.11 -11.15 9.51
C GLY A 107 -29.23 -10.65 8.59
N VAL A 108 -29.15 -9.41 8.09
CA VAL A 108 -30.22 -8.78 7.26
C VAL A 108 -29.84 -8.77 5.77
N TYR A 109 -29.05 -9.77 5.35
CA TYR A 109 -28.35 -9.89 4.08
C TYR A 109 -29.28 -9.87 2.86
N GLY A 110 -29.00 -8.93 1.96
CA GLY A 110 -29.40 -9.07 0.56
C GLY A 110 -28.39 -8.40 -0.34
N ALA A 111 -28.00 -7.15 -0.07
CA ALA A 111 -27.26 -6.34 -1.03
C ALA A 111 -25.82 -5.99 -0.59
N LEU A 112 -24.99 -7.02 -0.38
CA LEU A 112 -23.54 -6.85 -0.20
C LEU A 112 -22.94 -6.01 -1.33
N ASN A 113 -23.24 -6.41 -2.57
CA ASN A 113 -22.76 -5.75 -3.78
C ASN A 113 -23.17 -4.27 -3.83
N THR A 114 -24.46 -3.96 -3.61
CA THR A 114 -24.92 -2.56 -3.55
C THR A 114 -24.26 -1.76 -2.42
N SER A 115 -23.97 -2.39 -1.28
CA SER A 115 -23.27 -1.72 -0.18
C SER A 115 -21.83 -1.34 -0.57
N ILE A 116 -21.12 -2.27 -1.23
CA ILE A 116 -19.79 -2.01 -1.79
C ILE A 116 -19.86 -0.88 -2.81
N ASP A 117 -20.85 -0.93 -3.72
CA ASP A 117 -20.99 0.04 -4.81
C ASP A 117 -21.21 1.46 -4.31
N TYR A 118 -22.12 1.65 -3.36
CA TYR A 118 -22.38 2.97 -2.82
C TYR A 118 -21.30 3.44 -1.85
N ALA A 119 -20.60 2.54 -1.14
CA ALA A 119 -19.42 2.90 -0.37
C ALA A 119 -18.32 3.44 -1.29
N ALA A 120 -18.05 2.74 -2.39
CA ALA A 120 -17.03 3.14 -3.36
C ALA A 120 -17.40 4.45 -4.07
N TYR A 121 -18.59 4.52 -4.66
CA TYR A 121 -19.08 5.69 -5.37
C TYR A 121 -19.06 6.95 -4.49
N THR A 122 -19.64 6.88 -3.29
CA THR A 122 -19.72 8.03 -2.38
C THR A 122 -18.32 8.49 -1.94
N SER A 123 -17.44 7.54 -1.61
CA SER A 123 -16.05 7.81 -1.24
C SER A 123 -15.29 8.51 -2.37
N LEU A 124 -15.41 8.02 -3.61
CA LEU A 124 -14.73 8.61 -4.77
C LEU A 124 -15.28 10.00 -5.12
N ARG A 125 -16.59 10.22 -5.00
CA ARG A 125 -17.20 11.56 -5.16
C ARG A 125 -16.65 12.58 -4.18
N GLY A 126 -16.46 12.17 -2.91
CA GLY A 126 -15.91 13.04 -1.86
C GLY A 126 -14.40 13.22 -1.93
N ALA A 127 -13.65 12.16 -2.23
CA ALA A 127 -12.19 12.20 -2.27
C ALA A 127 -11.63 12.85 -3.55
N PHE A 128 -12.37 12.78 -4.66
CA PHE A 128 -11.98 13.34 -5.96
C PHE A 128 -13.07 14.29 -6.49
N PRO A 129 -13.28 15.46 -5.84
CA PRO A 129 -14.38 16.36 -6.18
C PRO A 129 -14.33 16.91 -7.62
N ASN A 130 -13.12 16.95 -8.22
CA ASN A 130 -12.91 17.41 -9.59
C ASN A 130 -13.02 16.29 -10.64
N TYR A 131 -13.16 15.02 -10.24
CA TYR A 131 -13.38 13.93 -11.18
C TYR A 131 -14.82 14.00 -11.72
N PRO A 132 -15.05 13.82 -13.04
CA PRO A 132 -16.38 14.00 -13.62
C PRO A 132 -17.44 13.09 -13.01
N VAL A 133 -18.53 13.72 -12.55
CA VAL A 133 -19.67 13.02 -11.93
C VAL A 133 -20.24 11.97 -12.88
N ALA A 134 -20.42 12.33 -14.14
CA ALA A 134 -20.97 11.45 -15.18
C ALA A 134 -20.15 10.16 -15.36
N ASP A 135 -18.82 10.23 -15.19
CA ASP A 135 -17.96 9.05 -15.30
C ASP A 135 -18.15 8.12 -14.09
N LEU A 136 -18.31 8.66 -12.88
CA LEU A 136 -18.64 7.87 -11.68
C LEU A 136 -20.07 7.33 -11.71
N ASP A 137 -21.03 8.09 -12.23
CA ASP A 137 -22.41 7.65 -12.41
C ASP A 137 -22.49 6.47 -13.40
N ALA A 138 -21.71 6.54 -14.49
CA ALA A 138 -21.59 5.44 -15.44
C ALA A 138 -20.99 4.18 -14.79
N LYS A 139 -19.94 4.34 -13.97
CA LYS A 139 -19.33 3.22 -13.21
C LYS A 139 -20.32 2.61 -12.23
N LEU A 140 -21.03 3.43 -11.46
CA LEU A 140 -22.08 2.95 -10.55
C LEU A 140 -23.18 2.21 -11.31
N LYS A 141 -23.65 2.75 -12.44
CA LYS A 141 -24.64 2.10 -13.30
C LYS A 141 -24.16 0.73 -13.79
N THR A 142 -22.90 0.61 -14.21
CA THR A 142 -22.31 -0.67 -14.62
C THR A 142 -22.25 -1.66 -13.46
N ALA A 143 -21.81 -1.22 -12.28
CA ALA A 143 -21.75 -2.08 -11.10
C ALA A 143 -23.15 -2.60 -10.70
N LEU A 144 -24.15 -1.72 -10.64
CA LEU A 144 -25.53 -2.08 -10.31
C LEU A 144 -26.22 -3.00 -11.34
N ALA A 145 -25.65 -3.11 -12.56
CA ALA A 145 -26.13 -4.03 -13.59
C ALA A 145 -25.45 -5.40 -13.55
N MET A 146 -24.41 -5.59 -12.73
CA MET A 146 -23.79 -6.90 -12.51
C MET A 146 -24.78 -7.86 -11.84
N PRO A 147 -24.63 -9.18 -12.02
CA PRO A 147 -25.52 -10.16 -11.41
C PRO A 147 -25.58 -10.01 -9.89
N ASP A 148 -26.79 -9.87 -9.35
CA ASP A 148 -27.05 -9.77 -7.92
C ASP A 148 -28.31 -10.56 -7.55
N SER A 149 -28.35 -11.12 -6.35
CA SER A 149 -29.50 -11.87 -5.81
C SER A 149 -30.44 -11.00 -4.96
N SER A 150 -30.13 -9.70 -4.82
CA SER A 150 -30.90 -8.74 -4.02
C SER A 150 -32.29 -8.41 -4.57
N THR A 151 -33.24 -8.23 -3.65
CA THR A 151 -34.50 -7.49 -3.88
C THR A 151 -34.27 -5.98 -3.89
N GLU A 152 -35.23 -5.20 -4.38
CA GLU A 152 -35.18 -3.72 -4.33
C GLU A 152 -35.05 -3.20 -2.88
N ALA A 153 -35.85 -3.74 -1.95
CA ALA A 153 -35.81 -3.36 -0.54
C ALA A 153 -34.45 -3.66 0.13
N THR A 154 -33.76 -4.72 -0.30
CA THR A 154 -32.41 -5.02 0.18
C THR A 154 -31.35 -4.14 -0.49
N ARG A 155 -31.52 -3.78 -1.77
CA ARG A 155 -30.62 -2.83 -2.46
C ARG A 155 -30.67 -1.46 -1.80
N GLU A 156 -31.85 -0.98 -1.41
CA GLU A 156 -31.97 0.30 -0.71
C GLU A 156 -31.26 0.28 0.66
N ARG A 157 -31.39 -0.82 1.40
CA ARG A 157 -30.61 -1.01 2.65
C ARG A 157 -29.10 -1.01 2.39
N GLY A 158 -28.65 -1.67 1.32
CA GLY A 158 -27.24 -1.68 0.93
C GLY A 158 -26.74 -0.29 0.56
N ARG A 159 -27.53 0.47 -0.21
CA ARG A 159 -27.23 1.88 -0.54
C ARG A 159 -27.03 2.72 0.72
N LEU A 160 -27.97 2.65 1.65
CA LEU A 160 -27.92 3.40 2.91
C LEU A 160 -26.67 3.04 3.73
N LEU A 161 -26.33 1.74 3.84
CA LEU A 161 -25.15 1.29 4.56
C LEU A 161 -23.86 1.78 3.89
N GLY A 162 -23.71 1.59 2.57
CA GLY A 162 -22.52 1.99 1.83
C GLY A 162 -22.28 3.50 1.88
N THR A 163 -23.33 4.30 1.67
CA THR A 163 -23.25 5.76 1.82
C THR A 163 -22.84 6.15 3.24
N LYS A 164 -23.44 5.53 4.27
CA LYS A 164 -23.14 5.82 5.68
C LYS A 164 -21.67 5.55 6.03
N THR A 165 -21.08 4.44 5.60
CA THR A 165 -19.67 4.16 5.90
C THR A 165 -18.73 5.10 5.15
N ALA A 166 -19.04 5.42 3.89
CA ALA A 166 -18.28 6.40 3.11
C ALA A 166 -18.32 7.80 3.74
N ASP A 167 -19.50 8.28 4.13
CA ASP A 167 -19.66 9.59 4.77
C ASP A 167 -18.90 9.66 6.11
N ALA A 168 -18.94 8.59 6.91
CA ALA A 168 -18.17 8.51 8.15
C ALA A 168 -16.66 8.62 7.91
N LEU A 169 -16.14 7.90 6.91
CA LEU A 169 -14.73 7.98 6.53
C LEU A 169 -14.37 9.37 6.00
N LEU A 170 -15.15 9.94 5.09
CA LEU A 170 -14.92 11.29 4.56
C LEU A 170 -14.89 12.33 5.68
N ALA A 171 -15.86 12.28 6.60
CA ALA A 171 -15.91 13.15 7.77
C ALA A 171 -14.68 12.97 8.69
N HIS A 172 -14.23 11.73 8.91
CA HIS A 172 -13.04 11.44 9.69
C HIS A 172 -11.75 12.03 9.07
N ARG A 173 -11.75 12.22 7.75
CA ARG A 173 -10.62 12.76 6.99
C ARG A 173 -10.72 14.27 6.73
N VAL A 174 -11.77 14.94 7.20
CA VAL A 174 -11.82 16.41 7.21
C VAL A 174 -10.70 16.96 8.09
N ASN A 175 -10.01 18.00 7.62
CA ASN A 175 -8.90 18.66 8.33
C ASN A 175 -7.74 17.72 8.72
N ASP A 176 -7.51 16.65 7.96
CA ASP A 176 -6.40 15.74 8.16
C ASP A 176 -5.05 16.27 7.67
N GLY A 177 -4.97 17.55 7.28
CA GLY A 177 -3.77 18.19 6.73
C GLY A 177 -3.62 18.08 5.21
N SER A 178 -4.48 17.33 4.50
CA SER A 178 -4.32 17.14 3.05
C SER A 178 -4.55 18.39 2.20
N ALA A 179 -5.12 19.45 2.78
CA ALA A 179 -5.38 20.73 2.13
C ALA A 179 -4.25 21.77 2.34
N ASP A 180 -3.17 21.43 3.05
CA ASP A 180 -2.06 22.35 3.31
C ASP A 180 -1.25 22.63 2.03
N THR A 181 -1.44 23.83 1.50
CA THR A 181 -0.80 24.35 0.29
C THR A 181 0.35 25.32 0.59
N THR A 182 0.83 25.37 1.84
CA THR A 182 1.95 26.24 2.23
C THR A 182 3.14 26.02 1.28
N PRO A 183 3.64 27.08 0.61
CA PRO A 183 4.73 26.94 -0.35
C PRO A 183 6.01 26.39 0.27
N TYR A 184 6.74 25.58 -0.51
CA TYR A 184 8.07 25.12 -0.15
C TYR A 184 9.05 26.31 -0.09
N VAL A 185 9.85 26.36 0.98
CA VAL A 185 10.88 27.38 1.15
C VAL A 185 12.16 26.91 0.46
N VAL A 186 12.52 27.59 -0.62
CA VAL A 186 13.71 27.26 -1.42
C VAL A 186 14.98 27.78 -0.75
N THR A 187 16.07 27.03 -0.90
CA THR A 187 17.42 27.43 -0.53
C THR A 187 18.37 27.11 -1.67
N ASP A 188 19.33 28.01 -1.91
CA ASP A 188 20.36 27.87 -2.94
C ASP A 188 21.67 27.28 -2.40
N ALA A 189 21.68 26.82 -1.15
CA ALA A 189 22.84 26.14 -0.60
C ALA A 189 23.14 24.83 -1.39
N PRO A 190 24.42 24.49 -1.63
CA PRO A 190 24.76 23.29 -2.40
C PRO A 190 24.19 22.00 -1.79
N GLY A 191 23.72 21.09 -2.65
CA GLY A 191 23.08 19.83 -2.23
C GLY A 191 21.58 19.93 -1.95
N HIS A 192 21.04 21.14 -1.78
CA HIS A 192 19.61 21.32 -1.56
C HIS A 192 18.82 21.24 -2.86
N TRP A 193 17.69 20.54 -2.79
CA TRP A 193 16.72 20.47 -3.87
C TRP A 193 16.04 21.83 -4.03
N ARG A 194 15.89 22.22 -5.29
CA ARG A 194 15.12 23.38 -5.69
C ARG A 194 14.21 23.04 -6.87
N PRO A 195 12.98 23.57 -6.91
CA PRO A 195 12.09 23.38 -8.04
C PRO A 195 12.68 23.95 -9.32
N ALA A 196 12.46 23.27 -10.44
CA ALA A 196 12.77 23.82 -11.76
C ALA A 196 11.84 25.01 -12.07
N ALA A 197 12.30 25.94 -12.91
CA ALA A 197 11.49 27.09 -13.33
C ALA A 197 10.13 26.64 -13.89
N GLY A 198 9.04 27.24 -13.41
CA GLY A 198 7.67 26.91 -13.83
C GLY A 198 7.12 25.58 -13.30
N LYS A 199 7.88 24.83 -12.48
CA LYS A 199 7.44 23.55 -11.89
C LYS A 199 7.50 23.64 -10.35
N PRO A 200 6.41 24.02 -9.66
CA PRO A 200 6.41 24.18 -8.20
C PRO A 200 6.67 22.84 -7.48
N ALA A 201 7.01 22.91 -6.19
CA ALA A 201 7.22 21.71 -5.37
C ALA A 201 5.96 20.82 -5.28
N GLY A 202 6.14 19.53 -5.52
CA GLY A 202 5.07 18.54 -5.51
C GLY A 202 4.65 18.15 -4.10
N ALA A 203 3.56 18.76 -3.62
CA ALA A 203 2.90 18.47 -2.34
C ALA A 203 3.86 18.51 -1.11
N PRO A 204 4.56 19.64 -0.86
CA PRO A 204 5.60 19.72 0.16
C PRO A 204 5.12 19.42 1.59
N ASN A 205 3.84 19.63 1.88
CA ASN A 205 3.28 19.39 3.21
C ASN A 205 2.68 17.99 3.38
N TRP A 206 2.78 17.11 2.39
CA TRP A 206 2.08 15.82 2.42
C TRP A 206 2.55 14.90 3.57
N GLY A 207 3.80 15.06 4.03
CA GLY A 207 4.31 14.37 5.21
C GLY A 207 3.61 14.71 6.53
N LYS A 208 2.87 15.82 6.56
CA LYS A 208 2.12 16.30 7.73
C LYS A 208 0.67 15.80 7.75
N VAL A 209 0.21 15.13 6.70
CA VAL A 209 -1.13 14.53 6.67
C VAL A 209 -1.25 13.51 7.79
N LYS A 210 -2.34 13.56 8.55
CA LYS A 210 -2.64 12.60 9.61
C LYS A 210 -2.65 11.19 9.01
N PRO A 211 -1.79 10.25 9.44
CA PRO A 211 -1.80 8.92 8.86
C PRO A 211 -3.10 8.14 9.16
N PHE A 212 -3.29 7.03 8.47
CA PHE A 212 -4.41 6.10 8.69
C PHE A 212 -4.10 5.07 9.80
N ALA A 213 -2.84 4.64 9.90
CA ALA A 213 -2.36 3.63 10.84
C ALA A 213 -1.09 4.05 11.59
N LEU A 214 -0.21 4.83 10.95
CA LEU A 214 0.96 5.39 11.62
C LEU A 214 0.57 6.46 12.64
N THR A 215 1.46 6.72 13.59
CA THR A 215 1.34 7.79 14.59
C THR A 215 1.67 9.16 14.01
N SER A 216 2.58 9.22 13.03
CA SER A 216 3.00 10.43 12.32
C SER A 216 3.72 10.05 11.03
N GLY A 217 3.86 10.99 10.08
CA GLY A 217 4.71 10.79 8.89
C GLY A 217 6.16 10.47 9.25
N SER A 218 6.65 11.01 10.37
CA SER A 218 8.02 10.79 10.84
C SER A 218 8.26 9.45 11.54
N GLN A 219 7.23 8.64 11.79
CA GLN A 219 7.37 7.41 12.60
C GLN A 219 8.48 6.47 12.09
N PHE A 220 8.66 6.39 10.77
CA PHE A 220 9.70 5.58 10.14
C PHE A 220 10.62 6.39 9.24
N ARG A 221 10.75 7.70 9.52
CA ARG A 221 11.71 8.56 8.82
C ARG A 221 13.10 7.92 8.90
N PRO A 222 13.76 7.66 7.77
CA PRO A 222 15.11 7.11 7.78
C PRO A 222 16.07 8.09 8.44
N GLY A 223 17.17 7.57 8.96
CA GLY A 223 18.25 8.41 9.47
C GLY A 223 18.95 9.20 8.37
N THR A 224 20.05 9.83 8.73
CA THR A 224 20.89 10.57 7.79
C THR A 224 21.37 9.71 6.63
N ILE A 225 21.43 10.30 5.43
CA ILE A 225 21.82 9.63 4.18
C ILE A 225 23.25 9.13 4.31
N GLY A 226 23.47 7.83 4.08
CA GLY A 226 24.79 7.22 4.17
C GLY A 226 25.48 7.31 5.54
N GLY A 227 24.78 7.80 6.58
CA GLY A 227 25.37 8.10 7.89
C GLY A 227 26.05 9.48 8.01
N PHE A 228 26.02 10.31 6.97
CA PHE A 228 26.65 11.63 6.96
C PHE A 228 25.83 12.67 7.73
N LYS A 229 26.48 13.50 8.55
CA LYS A 229 25.79 14.42 9.45
C LYS A 229 25.39 15.74 8.81
N SER A 230 25.88 16.02 7.60
CA SER A 230 25.60 17.25 6.88
C SER A 230 25.68 17.05 5.37
N ALA A 231 25.06 17.97 4.62
CA ALA A 231 25.22 18.05 3.17
C ALA A 231 26.70 18.19 2.76
N ASP A 232 27.48 19.03 3.46
CA ASP A 232 28.89 19.26 3.13
C ASP A 232 29.73 17.99 3.24
N GLU A 233 29.53 17.20 4.31
CA GLU A 233 30.21 15.93 4.53
C GLU A 233 29.84 14.90 3.44
N LEU A 234 28.54 14.79 3.11
CA LEU A 234 28.05 13.93 2.05
C LEU A 234 28.66 14.33 0.70
N LEU A 235 28.52 15.58 0.27
CA LEU A 235 28.89 16.06 -1.06
C LEU A 235 30.39 15.91 -1.35
N LYS A 236 31.25 16.02 -0.33
CA LYS A 236 32.71 15.85 -0.44
C LYS A 236 33.16 14.39 -0.36
N SER A 237 32.27 13.47 0.00
CA SER A 237 32.63 12.06 0.23
C SER A 237 32.90 11.31 -1.09
N PRO A 238 33.81 10.32 -1.08
CA PRO A 238 33.99 9.42 -2.22
C PRO A 238 32.77 8.50 -2.44
N GLU A 239 32.02 8.17 -1.38
CA GLU A 239 30.76 7.42 -1.47
C GLU A 239 29.73 8.19 -2.30
N TYR A 240 29.69 9.52 -2.13
CA TYR A 240 28.80 10.36 -2.92
C TYR A 240 29.20 10.43 -4.38
N ALA A 241 30.49 10.67 -4.65
CA ALA A 241 31.02 10.66 -6.01
C ALA A 241 30.75 9.34 -6.72
N LYS A 242 30.87 8.20 -6.02
CA LYS A 242 30.56 6.88 -6.57
C LYS A 242 29.11 6.78 -7.05
N GLN A 243 28.14 7.21 -6.24
CA GLN A 243 26.73 7.14 -6.64
C GLN A 243 26.38 8.14 -7.75
N VAL A 244 26.93 9.36 -7.71
CA VAL A 244 26.76 10.34 -8.81
C VAL A 244 27.30 9.80 -10.11
N ASN A 245 28.51 9.23 -10.12
CA ASN A 245 29.13 8.68 -11.31
C ASN A 245 28.42 7.41 -11.81
N GLU A 246 27.88 6.59 -10.90
CA GLU A 246 27.02 5.47 -11.28
C GLU A 246 25.78 5.94 -12.03
N ILE A 247 25.01 6.88 -11.46
CA ILE A 247 23.78 7.39 -12.08
C ILE A 247 24.09 8.16 -13.36
N LYS A 248 25.19 8.93 -13.41
CA LYS A 248 25.64 9.58 -14.65
C LYS A 248 25.85 8.56 -15.77
N ARG A 249 26.46 7.42 -15.45
CA ARG A 249 26.76 6.33 -16.39
C ARG A 249 25.51 5.56 -16.82
N ILE A 250 24.61 5.18 -15.91
CA ILE A 250 23.50 4.25 -16.21
C ILE A 250 22.12 4.90 -16.29
N GLY A 251 21.94 6.10 -15.74
CA GLY A 251 20.66 6.79 -15.67
C GLY A 251 20.44 7.84 -16.76
N GLY A 252 21.48 8.17 -17.55
CA GLY A 252 21.41 9.19 -18.58
C GLY A 252 20.63 8.74 -19.82
N ARG A 253 19.96 9.68 -20.50
CA ARG A 253 19.19 9.45 -21.72
C ARG A 253 19.97 8.72 -22.82
N ASN A 254 21.23 9.10 -22.99
CA ASN A 254 22.11 8.57 -24.03
C ASN A 254 23.12 7.56 -23.46
N SER A 255 22.76 6.85 -22.39
CA SER A 255 23.64 5.87 -21.75
C SER A 255 24.01 4.75 -22.72
N THR A 256 25.30 4.54 -22.94
CA THR A 256 25.84 3.38 -23.68
C THR A 256 26.13 2.19 -22.77
N ALA A 257 26.05 2.38 -21.45
CA ALA A 257 26.33 1.35 -20.46
C ALA A 257 25.07 0.67 -19.90
N ARG A 258 23.90 1.33 -19.98
CA ARG A 258 22.61 0.76 -19.59
C ARG A 258 22.17 -0.25 -20.64
N THR A 259 21.78 -1.44 -20.20
CA THR A 259 21.29 -2.50 -21.11
C THR A 259 19.88 -2.19 -21.60
N ALA A 260 19.48 -2.81 -22.71
CA ALA A 260 18.11 -2.69 -23.22
C ALA A 260 17.06 -3.17 -22.19
N ASP A 261 17.36 -4.20 -21.39
CA ASP A 261 16.43 -4.65 -20.35
C ASP A 261 16.31 -3.65 -19.20
N GLN A 262 17.42 -3.00 -18.82
CA GLN A 262 17.42 -1.94 -17.82
C GLN A 262 16.59 -0.73 -18.28
N THR A 263 16.62 -0.37 -19.57
CA THR A 263 15.74 0.66 -20.12
C THR A 263 14.26 0.21 -20.08
N ARG A 264 13.96 -1.04 -20.46
CA ARG A 264 12.57 -1.54 -20.42
C ARG A 264 12.01 -1.58 -19.00
N LEU A 265 12.81 -2.03 -18.02
CA LEU A 265 12.37 -2.11 -16.63
C LEU A 265 12.27 -0.71 -16.00
N ALA A 266 13.12 0.25 -16.40
CA ALA A 266 13.00 1.65 -16.02
C ALA A 266 11.62 2.20 -16.36
N HIS A 267 11.23 2.16 -17.64
CA HIS A 267 9.94 2.66 -18.10
C HIS A 267 8.75 1.81 -17.61
N TYR A 268 8.93 0.49 -17.46
CA TYR A 268 7.89 -0.37 -16.91
C TYR A 268 7.41 0.08 -15.52
N TRP A 269 8.33 0.53 -14.67
CA TRP A 269 8.02 0.99 -13.31
C TRP A 269 7.78 2.50 -13.21
N ALA A 270 7.91 3.28 -14.30
CA ALA A 270 7.88 4.74 -14.27
C ALA A 270 6.52 5.30 -13.90
N ASN A 271 5.57 5.35 -14.85
CA ASN A 271 4.21 5.87 -14.63
C ASN A 271 4.21 7.28 -13.99
N ASP A 272 5.23 8.09 -14.24
CA ASP A 272 5.41 9.39 -13.56
C ASP A 272 4.63 10.54 -14.23
N ILE A 273 4.14 10.33 -15.45
CA ILE A 273 3.37 11.30 -16.21
C ILE A 273 1.86 11.22 -15.92
N ASP A 274 1.14 12.32 -16.11
CA ASP A 274 -0.33 12.31 -16.02
C ASP A 274 -0.95 11.59 -17.23
N GLY A 275 -2.17 11.07 -17.05
CA GLY A 275 -2.80 10.17 -18.02
C GLY A 275 -2.49 8.69 -17.79
N THR A 276 -1.48 8.36 -16.99
CA THR A 276 -1.25 6.99 -16.45
C THR A 276 -1.94 6.86 -15.08
N TYR A 277 -2.14 5.64 -14.60
CA TYR A 277 -2.64 5.40 -13.23
C TYR A 277 -1.65 5.79 -12.12
N LYS A 278 -0.55 6.48 -12.46
CA LYS A 278 0.56 6.86 -11.59
C LYS A 278 1.27 5.65 -10.97
N PRO A 279 2.43 5.82 -10.31
CA PRO A 279 3.19 4.67 -9.82
C PRO A 279 2.42 3.81 -8.83
N VAL A 280 1.46 4.40 -8.11
CA VAL A 280 0.63 3.74 -7.10
C VAL A 280 -0.50 2.91 -7.71
N GLY A 281 -1.06 3.30 -8.85
CA GLY A 281 -2.08 2.53 -9.56
C GLY A 281 -1.55 1.16 -10.01
N GLN A 282 -0.26 1.07 -10.35
CA GLN A 282 0.38 -0.20 -10.69
C GLN A 282 0.31 -1.22 -9.54
N GLN A 283 0.35 -0.77 -8.27
CA GLN A 283 0.18 -1.69 -7.13
C GLN A 283 -1.27 -2.15 -6.97
N TYR A 284 -2.26 -1.33 -7.29
CA TYR A 284 -3.66 -1.76 -7.36
C TYR A 284 -3.84 -2.81 -8.48
N ASP A 285 -3.34 -2.54 -9.68
CA ASP A 285 -3.38 -3.48 -10.82
C ASP A 285 -2.71 -4.81 -10.50
N HIS A 286 -1.48 -4.79 -9.97
CA HIS A 286 -0.78 -6.03 -9.60
C HIS A 286 -1.49 -6.78 -8.46
N THR A 287 -2.13 -6.07 -7.52
CA THR A 287 -2.96 -6.70 -6.48
C THR A 287 -4.17 -7.41 -7.09
N LEU A 288 -4.85 -6.82 -8.07
CA LEU A 288 -5.94 -7.46 -8.80
C LEU A 288 -5.48 -8.75 -9.50
N VAL A 289 -4.34 -8.69 -10.20
CA VAL A 289 -3.75 -9.85 -10.89
C VAL A 289 -3.42 -10.97 -9.92
N ILE A 290 -2.75 -10.66 -8.82
CA ILE A 290 -2.33 -11.65 -7.81
C ILE A 290 -3.56 -12.24 -7.11
N PHE A 291 -4.53 -11.41 -6.72
CA PHE A 291 -5.74 -11.89 -6.07
C PHE A 291 -6.53 -12.83 -6.98
N ARG A 292 -6.77 -12.46 -8.25
CA ARG A 292 -7.46 -13.33 -9.21
C ARG A 292 -6.74 -14.66 -9.41
N LYS A 293 -5.40 -14.66 -9.42
CA LYS A 293 -4.60 -15.89 -9.59
C LYS A 293 -4.67 -16.82 -8.38
N TYR A 294 -4.49 -16.28 -7.18
CA TYR A 294 -4.31 -17.08 -5.96
C TYR A 294 -5.60 -17.25 -5.15
N ARG A 295 -6.64 -16.50 -5.48
CA ARG A 295 -7.95 -16.49 -4.84
C ARG A 295 -9.08 -16.39 -5.90
N PRO A 296 -9.08 -17.23 -6.96
CA PRO A 296 -10.01 -17.09 -8.09
C PRO A 296 -11.50 -17.20 -7.71
N ASN A 297 -11.79 -17.92 -6.63
CA ASN A 297 -13.14 -18.17 -6.12
C ASN A 297 -13.41 -17.45 -4.79
N ALA A 298 -12.51 -16.55 -4.37
CA ALA A 298 -12.68 -15.82 -3.12
C ALA A 298 -13.85 -14.85 -3.19
N SER A 299 -14.35 -14.53 -2.01
CA SER A 299 -15.46 -13.62 -1.81
C SER A 299 -15.04 -12.16 -1.75
N SER A 300 -15.99 -11.24 -1.96
CA SER A 300 -15.83 -9.80 -1.69
C SER A 300 -15.38 -9.49 -0.25
N PHE A 301 -15.61 -10.40 0.70
CA PHE A 301 -15.09 -10.30 2.07
C PHE A 301 -13.55 -10.37 2.12
N GLU A 302 -12.95 -11.27 1.34
CA GLU A 302 -11.51 -11.47 1.29
C GLU A 302 -10.83 -10.33 0.51
N SER A 303 -11.39 -9.94 -0.63
CA SER A 303 -10.86 -8.82 -1.41
C SER A 303 -10.99 -7.50 -0.65
N ALA A 304 -12.10 -7.25 0.05
CA ALA A 304 -12.25 -6.05 0.89
C ALA A 304 -11.17 -5.97 1.98
N LYS A 305 -10.83 -7.10 2.63
CA LYS A 305 -9.75 -7.13 3.62
C LYS A 305 -8.38 -6.87 2.99
N LEU A 306 -8.07 -7.49 1.85
CA LEU A 306 -6.79 -7.28 1.17
C LEU A 306 -6.63 -5.83 0.70
N PHE A 307 -7.62 -5.28 -0.01
CA PHE A 307 -7.55 -3.90 -0.53
C PHE A 307 -7.61 -2.85 0.58
N GLY A 308 -8.37 -3.10 1.67
CA GLY A 308 -8.32 -2.26 2.87
C GLY A 308 -6.91 -2.17 3.49
N LEU A 309 -6.20 -3.30 3.62
CA LEU A 309 -4.82 -3.30 4.11
C LEU A 309 -3.84 -2.65 3.12
N THR A 310 -3.96 -3.00 1.83
CA THR A 310 -3.06 -2.50 0.78
C THR A 310 -3.18 -0.98 0.63
N SER A 311 -4.39 -0.45 0.51
CA SER A 311 -4.61 0.99 0.30
C SER A 311 -4.11 1.83 1.49
N VAL A 312 -4.32 1.36 2.72
CA VAL A 312 -3.78 2.02 3.93
C VAL A 312 -2.25 2.02 3.91
N ALA A 313 -1.61 0.90 3.57
CA ALA A 313 -0.16 0.85 3.48
C ALA A 313 0.40 1.77 2.38
N LEU A 314 -0.28 1.87 1.25
CA LEU A 314 0.09 2.80 0.17
C LEU A 314 -0.08 4.27 0.60
N ALA A 315 -1.15 4.60 1.30
CA ALA A 315 -1.41 5.95 1.80
C ALA A 315 -0.38 6.37 2.86
N ASP A 316 -0.15 5.52 3.87
CA ASP A 316 0.79 5.81 4.95
C ASP A 316 2.25 5.77 4.49
N ALA A 317 2.59 4.93 3.50
CA ALA A 317 3.90 4.97 2.86
C ALA A 317 4.10 6.30 2.15
N ALA A 318 3.11 6.79 1.40
CA ALA A 318 3.21 8.11 0.74
C ALA A 318 3.40 9.24 1.78
N ILE A 319 2.70 9.21 2.91
CA ILE A 319 2.89 10.20 3.98
C ILE A 319 4.32 10.12 4.53
N ALA A 320 4.80 8.94 4.92
CA ALA A 320 6.13 8.79 5.51
C ALA A 320 7.28 9.10 4.52
N ILE A 321 7.08 8.79 3.23
CA ILE A 321 8.03 9.14 2.16
C ILE A 321 8.08 10.65 1.96
N TRP A 322 6.94 11.34 1.88
CA TRP A 322 6.93 12.80 1.69
C TRP A 322 7.45 13.54 2.92
N ASP A 323 7.21 13.02 4.11
CA ASP A 323 7.86 13.50 5.32
C ASP A 323 9.39 13.39 5.20
N SER A 324 9.89 12.24 4.73
CA SER A 324 11.33 12.03 4.52
C SER A 324 11.93 12.88 3.39
N LYS A 325 11.10 13.41 2.48
CA LYS A 325 11.53 14.26 1.36
C LYS A 325 11.67 15.73 1.72
N TYR A 326 10.75 16.25 2.52
CA TYR A 326 10.59 17.69 2.77
C TYR A 326 10.87 18.13 4.21
N ASN A 327 11.07 17.18 5.13
CA ASN A 327 11.38 17.46 6.53
C ASN A 327 12.76 16.90 6.91
N THR A 328 13.78 17.26 6.13
CA THR A 328 15.18 16.96 6.42
C THR A 328 16.00 18.24 6.56
N ASP A 329 17.23 18.14 7.07
CA ASP A 329 18.08 19.32 7.28
C ASP A 329 18.48 20.00 5.95
N TRP A 330 18.42 19.30 4.81
CA TRP A 330 18.81 19.88 3.53
C TRP A 330 18.05 19.43 2.27
N ASP A 331 16.96 18.66 2.40
CA ASP A 331 16.06 18.22 1.32
C ASP A 331 16.76 17.93 -0.01
N VAL A 332 17.30 16.72 -0.15
CA VAL A 332 18.39 16.44 -1.09
C VAL A 332 18.01 16.58 -2.55
N TRP A 333 18.86 17.26 -3.31
CA TRP A 333 18.72 17.46 -4.75
C TRP A 333 18.68 16.16 -5.56
N ARG A 334 18.19 16.24 -6.79
CA ARG A 334 18.07 15.08 -7.67
C ARG A 334 19.40 14.73 -8.33
N PRO A 335 19.59 13.52 -8.88
CA PRO A 335 20.78 13.19 -9.66
C PRO A 335 21.06 14.16 -10.82
N ALA A 336 20.01 14.65 -11.49
CA ALA A 336 20.15 15.66 -12.54
C ALA A 336 20.84 16.94 -12.01
N ASP A 337 20.43 17.42 -10.83
CA ASP A 337 21.03 18.58 -10.18
C ASP A 337 22.47 18.26 -9.75
N ALA A 338 22.68 17.11 -9.11
CA ALA A 338 23.99 16.65 -8.66
C ALA A 338 25.04 16.59 -9.77
N ILE A 339 24.64 16.20 -10.99
CA ILE A 339 25.52 16.04 -12.15
C ILE A 339 25.73 17.37 -12.88
N THR A 340 24.65 18.10 -13.14
CA THR A 340 24.70 19.35 -13.92
C THR A 340 25.27 20.51 -13.12
N ARG A 341 25.10 20.48 -11.80
CA ARG A 341 25.52 21.53 -10.85
C ARG A 341 26.63 21.08 -9.91
N ALA A 342 27.37 20.03 -10.26
CA ALA A 342 28.50 19.53 -9.45
C ALA A 342 29.54 20.61 -9.09
N GLY A 343 29.64 21.69 -9.87
CA GLY A 343 30.51 22.83 -9.55
C GLY A 343 30.08 23.65 -8.33
N GLU A 344 28.82 23.57 -7.87
CA GLU A 344 28.32 24.27 -6.67
C GLU A 344 28.91 23.69 -5.37
N ALA A 345 29.31 22.41 -5.38
CA ALA A 345 30.01 21.73 -4.28
C ALA A 345 31.14 20.86 -4.85
N PRO A 346 32.34 21.43 -5.04
CA PRO A 346 33.44 20.72 -5.69
C PRO A 346 33.83 19.43 -4.97
N ASN A 347 33.78 18.33 -5.70
CA ASN A 347 34.31 17.03 -5.31
C ASN A 347 35.28 16.58 -6.43
N PRO A 348 36.55 16.29 -6.12
CA PRO A 348 37.57 15.98 -7.13
C PRO A 348 37.24 14.73 -7.96
N ASP A 349 36.39 13.84 -7.44
CA ASP A 349 35.99 12.59 -8.10
C ASP A 349 34.74 12.74 -8.97
N ILE A 350 34.17 13.96 -9.09
CA ILE A 350 33.00 14.24 -9.92
C ILE A 350 33.37 15.23 -11.01
N VAL A 351 33.23 14.80 -12.26
CA VAL A 351 33.33 15.71 -13.42
C VAL A 351 31.92 16.24 -13.74
N PRO A 352 31.68 17.57 -13.67
CA PRO A 352 30.39 18.15 -14.03
C PRO A 352 29.98 17.82 -15.46
N ASP A 353 28.68 17.68 -15.71
CA ASP A 353 28.12 17.56 -17.05
C ASP A 353 26.83 18.37 -17.16
N PRO A 354 26.93 19.65 -17.55
CA PRO A 354 25.78 20.55 -17.65
C PRO A 354 24.75 20.13 -18.70
N ALA A 355 25.10 19.23 -19.63
CA ALA A 355 24.21 18.76 -20.68
C ALA A 355 23.52 17.42 -20.34
N TRP A 356 23.85 16.82 -19.19
CA TRP A 356 23.29 15.54 -18.79
C TRP A 356 21.77 15.63 -18.61
N GLN A 357 21.07 14.61 -19.11
CA GLN A 357 19.61 14.48 -19.01
C GLN A 357 19.27 13.07 -18.53
N PRO A 358 18.28 12.91 -17.62
CA PRO A 358 17.83 11.59 -17.19
C PRO A 358 17.10 10.85 -18.32
N GLU A 359 17.00 9.52 -18.20
CA GLU A 359 16.24 8.65 -19.10
C GLU A 359 14.72 8.84 -18.97
N GLU A 360 14.24 9.28 -17.81
CA GLU A 360 12.83 9.66 -17.56
C GLU A 360 12.37 10.71 -18.58
N GLN A 361 11.24 10.46 -19.25
CA GLN A 361 10.78 11.25 -20.39
C GLN A 361 9.27 11.52 -20.35
N ASP A 362 8.88 12.74 -20.75
CA ASP A 362 7.47 13.06 -20.98
C ASP A 362 6.98 12.50 -22.33
N THR A 363 5.69 12.67 -22.63
CA THR A 363 5.08 12.17 -23.88
C THR A 363 5.58 12.88 -25.13
N ALA A 364 6.24 14.04 -25.00
CA ALA A 364 6.90 14.73 -26.10
C ALA A 364 8.37 14.31 -26.25
N GLY A 365 8.83 13.37 -25.42
CA GLY A 365 10.21 12.89 -25.40
C GLY A 365 11.17 13.86 -24.75
N ASN A 366 10.73 14.82 -23.94
CA ASN A 366 11.64 15.67 -23.17
C ASN A 366 12.02 14.96 -21.86
N SER A 367 13.30 14.99 -21.53
CA SER A 367 13.76 14.44 -20.25
C SER A 367 13.28 15.31 -19.08
N PHE A 368 12.90 14.70 -17.97
CA PHE A 368 12.53 15.44 -16.77
C PHE A 368 12.95 14.73 -15.48
N SER A 369 13.04 15.50 -14.39
CA SER A 369 13.13 14.95 -13.05
C SER A 369 11.86 15.32 -12.28
N PRO A 370 11.26 14.42 -11.48
CA PRO A 370 10.08 14.76 -10.72
C PRO A 370 10.36 15.91 -9.72
N ASN A 371 9.37 16.78 -9.56
CA ASN A 371 9.46 18.09 -8.87
C ASN A 371 9.40 18.00 -7.34
N PHE A 372 10.19 17.10 -6.75
CA PHE A 372 10.31 16.91 -5.31
C PHE A 372 11.70 16.34 -4.96
N PRO A 373 12.20 16.52 -3.72
CA PRO A 373 13.50 16.03 -3.27
C PRO A 373 13.70 14.52 -3.49
N THR A 374 14.95 14.09 -3.59
CA THR A 374 15.28 12.70 -3.96
C THR A 374 15.07 11.72 -2.82
N TYR A 375 15.55 12.04 -1.61
CA TYR A 375 15.60 11.08 -0.51
C TYR A 375 14.28 11.08 0.27
N VAL A 376 13.58 9.97 0.46
CA VAL A 376 13.81 8.63 -0.11
C VAL A 376 12.98 8.40 -1.38
N SER A 377 13.29 7.35 -2.14
CA SER A 377 12.56 7.01 -3.38
C SER A 377 11.10 6.66 -3.12
N GLY A 378 10.18 7.36 -3.79
CA GLY A 378 8.74 7.12 -3.64
C GLY A 378 8.31 5.75 -4.16
N HIS A 379 8.79 5.39 -5.35
CA HIS A 379 8.53 4.09 -5.97
C HIS A 379 8.96 2.92 -5.09
N SER A 380 10.16 3.01 -4.54
CA SER A 380 10.77 1.94 -3.74
C SER A 380 10.00 1.71 -2.45
N GLY A 381 9.61 2.78 -1.75
CA GLY A 381 8.89 2.67 -0.47
C GLY A 381 7.45 2.19 -0.66
N VAL A 382 6.76 2.69 -1.69
CA VAL A 382 5.44 2.20 -2.10
C VAL A 382 5.51 0.72 -2.52
N GLY A 383 6.52 0.32 -3.29
CA GLY A 383 6.72 -1.06 -3.72
C GLY A 383 6.93 -2.02 -2.55
N ALA A 384 7.77 -1.63 -1.58
CA ALA A 384 8.00 -2.44 -0.37
C ALA A 384 6.76 -2.52 0.53
N ALA A 385 6.03 -1.40 0.72
CA ALA A 385 4.80 -1.41 1.52
C ALA A 385 3.74 -2.36 0.93
N TRP A 386 3.56 -2.30 -0.39
CA TRP A 386 2.69 -3.24 -1.10
C TRP A 386 3.14 -4.70 -0.96
N ALA A 387 4.42 -4.99 -1.25
CA ALA A 387 4.95 -6.35 -1.16
C ALA A 387 4.82 -6.93 0.26
N GLY A 388 5.06 -6.11 1.29
CA GLY A 388 4.94 -6.52 2.68
C GLY A 388 3.50 -6.83 3.10
N ILE A 389 2.51 -6.05 2.66
CA ILE A 389 1.09 -6.35 2.93
C ILE A 389 0.68 -7.65 2.25
N LEU A 390 0.96 -7.81 0.96
CA LEU A 390 0.59 -9.04 0.23
C LEU A 390 1.28 -10.26 0.85
N ARG A 391 2.57 -10.15 1.21
CA ARG A 391 3.30 -11.23 1.89
C ARG A 391 2.61 -11.63 3.20
N SER A 392 2.20 -10.64 3.99
CA SER A 392 1.55 -10.87 5.29
C SER A 392 0.15 -11.46 5.12
N TYR A 393 -0.62 -10.97 4.15
CA TYR A 393 -1.96 -11.47 3.85
C TYR A 393 -1.97 -12.90 3.32
N PHE A 394 -1.07 -13.23 2.38
CA PHE A 394 -0.97 -14.57 1.79
C PHE A 394 -0.11 -15.54 2.62
N GLY A 395 0.62 -15.04 3.63
CA GLY A 395 1.53 -15.84 4.45
C GLY A 395 2.80 -16.30 3.71
N THR A 396 3.12 -15.73 2.55
CA THR A 396 4.28 -16.12 1.74
C THR A 396 4.76 -15.00 0.84
N ASP A 397 6.08 -14.92 0.62
CA ASP A 397 6.69 -14.02 -0.37
C ASP A 397 6.67 -14.63 -1.79
N LYS A 398 6.55 -15.96 -1.89
CA LYS A 398 6.71 -16.73 -3.13
C LYS A 398 5.43 -16.76 -3.96
N LEU A 399 4.92 -15.58 -4.31
CA LEU A 399 3.81 -15.42 -5.27
C LEU A 399 4.38 -15.04 -6.62
N SER A 400 4.32 -15.97 -7.57
CA SER A 400 4.68 -15.69 -8.95
C SER A 400 3.53 -15.00 -9.68
N PHE A 401 3.80 -13.92 -10.41
CA PHE A 401 2.79 -13.21 -11.20
C PHE A 401 3.42 -12.51 -12.40
N THR A 402 2.59 -12.18 -13.38
CA THR A 402 2.97 -11.38 -14.54
C THR A 402 2.10 -10.12 -14.54
N GLY A 403 2.73 -8.96 -14.40
CA GLY A 403 2.04 -7.67 -14.30
C GLY A 403 2.33 -6.77 -15.50
N GLY A 404 1.37 -5.90 -15.83
CA GLY A 404 1.52 -4.88 -16.86
C GLY A 404 2.01 -3.54 -16.32
N THR A 405 2.00 -2.54 -17.21
CA THR A 405 2.27 -1.13 -16.92
C THR A 405 1.36 -0.25 -17.79
N ASP A 406 1.03 0.94 -17.30
CA ASP A 406 0.33 1.98 -18.07
C ASP A 406 1.30 2.95 -18.75
N ASP A 407 2.61 2.82 -18.50
CA ASP A 407 3.58 3.77 -18.99
C ASP A 407 3.63 3.77 -20.53
N PRO A 408 3.49 4.93 -21.20
CA PRO A 408 3.42 4.97 -22.65
C PRO A 408 4.72 4.54 -23.34
N LEU A 409 5.87 4.66 -22.67
CA LEU A 409 7.17 4.21 -23.18
C LEU A 409 7.42 2.72 -22.94
N ALA A 410 6.54 2.07 -22.18
CA ALA A 410 6.54 0.63 -21.96
C ALA A 410 5.18 -0.02 -22.32
N LYS A 411 4.44 0.56 -23.27
CA LYS A 411 3.12 0.04 -23.68
C LYS A 411 3.21 -1.42 -24.14
N GLY A 412 2.40 -2.27 -23.53
CA GLY A 412 2.36 -3.71 -23.82
C GLY A 412 3.52 -4.52 -23.21
N VAL A 413 4.44 -3.87 -22.49
CA VAL A 413 5.48 -4.58 -21.74
C VAL A 413 4.85 -5.21 -20.50
N THR A 414 5.10 -6.50 -20.34
CA THR A 414 4.80 -7.25 -19.12
C THR A 414 6.07 -7.73 -18.47
N ARG A 415 6.09 -7.82 -17.14
CA ARG A 415 7.20 -8.43 -16.39
C ARG A 415 6.68 -9.54 -15.48
N SER A 416 7.49 -10.58 -15.34
CA SER A 416 7.18 -11.78 -14.56
C SER A 416 8.09 -11.86 -13.34
N PHE A 417 7.50 -12.08 -12.18
CA PHE A 417 8.20 -12.18 -10.91
C PHE A 417 7.93 -13.53 -10.27
N THR A 418 8.90 -14.03 -9.51
CA THR A 418 8.77 -15.26 -8.71
C THR A 418 8.46 -14.98 -7.24
N SER A 419 8.60 -13.72 -6.81
CA SER A 419 8.32 -13.28 -5.46
C SER A 419 7.92 -11.79 -5.42
N LEU A 420 7.19 -11.41 -4.37
CA LEU A 420 6.76 -10.02 -4.14
C LEU A 420 7.96 -9.12 -3.84
N SER A 421 8.89 -9.60 -3.02
CA SER A 421 10.13 -8.87 -2.70
C SER A 421 11.01 -8.66 -3.94
N ALA A 422 11.02 -9.59 -4.90
CA ALA A 422 11.73 -9.42 -6.17
C ALA A 422 11.10 -8.30 -7.02
N ALA A 423 9.77 -8.20 -7.07
CA ALA A 423 9.08 -7.11 -7.75
C ALA A 423 9.36 -5.75 -7.08
N ALA A 424 9.34 -5.68 -5.74
CA ALA A 424 9.67 -4.46 -5.01
C ALA A 424 11.12 -4.01 -5.23
N GLN A 425 12.07 -4.97 -5.25
CA GLN A 425 13.47 -4.69 -5.53
C GLN A 425 13.67 -4.16 -6.96
N GLU A 426 13.05 -4.80 -7.96
CA GLU A 426 13.17 -4.34 -9.34
C GLU A 426 12.54 -2.95 -9.54
N LYS A 427 11.40 -2.68 -8.87
CA LYS A 427 10.81 -1.34 -8.83
C LYS A 427 11.78 -0.31 -8.25
N ALA A 428 12.53 -0.67 -7.21
CA ALA A 428 13.55 0.21 -6.67
C ALA A 428 14.70 0.44 -7.67
N ASP A 429 15.27 -0.65 -8.20
CA ASP A 429 16.37 -0.59 -9.16
C ASP A 429 16.04 0.22 -10.42
N SER A 430 14.78 0.18 -10.87
CA SER A 430 14.28 0.98 -12.00
C SER A 430 14.61 2.47 -11.88
N ARG A 431 14.66 3.00 -10.65
CA ARG A 431 14.83 4.42 -10.40
C ARG A 431 16.26 4.92 -10.61
N LYS A 432 17.23 4.00 -10.51
CA LYS A 432 18.62 4.27 -10.92
C LYS A 432 18.74 4.30 -12.44
N TYR A 433 18.14 3.31 -13.10
CA TYR A 433 18.20 3.18 -14.55
C TYR A 433 17.44 4.28 -15.29
N ILE A 434 16.37 4.80 -14.68
CA ILE A 434 15.64 5.95 -15.22
C ILE A 434 16.28 7.30 -14.86
N GLY A 435 17.31 7.29 -14.01
CA GLY A 435 18.17 8.44 -13.73
C GLY A 435 17.66 9.45 -12.70
N VAL A 436 16.75 9.04 -11.81
CA VAL A 436 16.07 9.99 -10.91
C VAL A 436 16.29 9.74 -9.41
N HIS A 437 16.97 8.65 -9.05
CA HIS A 437 17.33 8.31 -7.67
C HIS A 437 18.72 7.69 -7.57
N PHE A 438 19.33 7.85 -6.39
CA PHE A 438 20.55 7.18 -5.94
C PHE A 438 20.22 5.83 -5.25
N GLU A 439 21.22 4.98 -5.01
CA GLU A 439 21.01 3.69 -4.34
C GLU A 439 20.59 3.84 -2.87
N TRP A 440 21.13 4.83 -2.14
CA TRP A 440 20.68 5.07 -0.77
C TRP A 440 19.21 5.52 -0.69
N ASP A 441 18.67 6.17 -1.74
CA ASP A 441 17.26 6.58 -1.79
C ASP A 441 16.38 5.34 -1.83
N ASN A 442 16.81 4.34 -2.61
CA ASN A 442 16.13 3.08 -2.81
C ASN A 442 16.20 2.19 -1.56
N THR A 443 17.41 1.95 -1.06
CA THR A 443 17.63 1.09 0.11
C THR A 443 16.87 1.61 1.34
N ALA A 444 16.93 2.91 1.61
CA ALA A 444 16.22 3.50 2.74
C ALA A 444 14.69 3.45 2.56
N ALA A 445 14.20 3.72 1.35
CA ALA A 445 12.78 3.62 1.04
C ALA A 445 12.23 2.19 1.17
N LEU A 446 12.96 1.17 0.70
CA LEU A 446 12.56 -0.24 0.86
C LEU A 446 12.40 -0.58 2.34
N SER A 447 13.36 -0.18 3.19
CA SER A 447 13.28 -0.39 4.65
C SER A 447 12.06 0.32 5.26
N LEU A 448 11.82 1.59 4.88
CA LEU A 448 10.66 2.35 5.32
C LEU A 448 9.36 1.65 4.93
N GLY A 449 9.22 1.25 3.66
CA GLY A 449 8.01 0.63 3.15
C GLY A 449 7.66 -0.67 3.87
N TYR A 450 8.64 -1.53 4.13
CA TYR A 450 8.40 -2.76 4.90
C TYR A 450 7.96 -2.46 6.33
N LYS A 451 8.58 -1.49 7.02
CA LYS A 451 8.16 -1.07 8.37
C LYS A 451 6.72 -0.54 8.39
N VAL A 452 6.33 0.23 7.38
CA VAL A 452 4.95 0.70 7.21
C VAL A 452 4.00 -0.49 7.05
N SER A 453 4.31 -1.44 6.18
CA SER A 453 3.44 -2.62 5.98
C SER A 453 3.28 -3.46 7.26
N ASP A 454 4.37 -3.65 8.03
CA ASP A 454 4.32 -4.39 9.29
C ASP A 454 3.49 -3.66 10.35
N GLN A 455 3.54 -2.33 10.38
CA GLN A 455 2.71 -1.54 11.28
C GLN A 455 1.23 -1.62 10.89
N VAL A 456 0.92 -1.43 9.60
CA VAL A 456 -0.45 -1.50 9.08
C VAL A 456 -1.05 -2.87 9.35
N PHE A 457 -0.35 -3.94 8.98
CA PHE A 457 -0.84 -5.30 9.19
C PHE A 457 -1.06 -5.60 10.68
N ARG A 458 -0.26 -5.06 11.61
CA ARG A 458 -0.49 -5.31 13.04
C ARG A 458 -1.65 -4.50 13.64
N SER A 459 -1.95 -3.33 13.10
CA SER A 459 -2.80 -2.33 13.76
C SER A 459 -4.17 -2.12 13.11
N VAL A 460 -4.34 -2.53 11.85
CA VAL A 460 -5.54 -2.23 11.05
C VAL A 460 -6.25 -3.54 10.68
N LEU A 461 -7.58 -3.57 10.82
CA LEU A 461 -8.49 -4.62 10.34
C LEU A 461 -8.34 -6.03 10.98
N ASN A 462 -7.50 -6.17 12.01
CA ASN A 462 -7.17 -7.44 12.67
C ASN A 462 -7.70 -7.57 14.10
#